data_AF-A0A1W9RXP0-F1
#
_entry.id   AF-A0A1W9RXP0-F1
#
_cell.length_a   1.000
_cell.length_b   1.000
_cell.length_c   1.000
_cell.angle_alpha   90.00
_cell.angle_beta   90.00
_cell.angle_gamma   90.00
#
_symmetry.space_group_name_H-M   'P 1'
#
loop_
_entity.id
_entity.type
_entity.pdbx_description
1 polymer ?
#
loop_
_entity_poly.entity_id
_entity_poly.type
_entity_poly.pdbx_seq_one_letter_code
_entity_poly.pdbx_strand_id
1 'polypeptide(L)'
;MRNIKAKIDKAKCTGCGDCVSVCPVDAIEIVDGKAEIDEPKCIGCAICANKCPEGAISIAESGVAPTVGSGTYPSAPRYGMGMGTGGGRGMGGGRGGGRGMGKGRGAGPSGFCVCPSCGAKLPHTRGVPCTSQKCPKCGSTMIRG
;
A
#
# COMPACT_ATOMS: atom_id res chain seq x y z
N MET A 1 -3.95 -28.94 17.60
CA MET A 1 -4.27 -27.50 17.65
C MET A 1 -3.01 -26.71 17.31
N ARG A 2 -3.07 -25.77 16.37
CA ARG A 2 -1.95 -24.85 16.11
C ARG A 2 -1.94 -23.80 17.22
N ASN A 3 -0.84 -23.67 17.96
CA ASN A 3 -0.70 -22.71 19.04
C ASN A 3 -0.06 -21.43 18.49
N ILE A 4 -0.86 -20.62 17.81
CA ILE A 4 -0.43 -19.35 17.21
C ILE A 4 -0.78 -18.24 18.19
N LYS A 5 0.23 -17.60 18.77
CA LYS A 5 0.05 -16.54 19.75
C LYS A 5 0.85 -15.31 19.36
N ALA A 6 0.27 -14.15 19.65
CA ALA A 6 0.97 -12.87 19.51
C ALA A 6 1.89 -12.66 20.74
N LYS A 7 3.07 -12.11 20.50
CA LYS A 7 4.07 -11.79 21.51
C LYS A 7 4.49 -10.33 21.35
N ILE A 8 4.61 -9.62 22.47
CA ILE A 8 4.97 -8.21 22.48
C ILE A 8 6.43 -8.04 22.91
N ASP A 9 7.17 -7.28 22.13
CA ASP A 9 8.51 -6.81 22.44
C ASP A 9 8.40 -5.52 23.29
N LYS A 10 8.67 -5.66 24.59
CA LYS A 10 8.60 -4.54 25.54
C LYS A 10 9.64 -3.45 25.25
N ALA A 11 10.73 -3.75 24.53
CA ALA A 11 11.73 -2.74 24.20
C ALA A 11 11.22 -1.78 23.12
N LYS A 12 10.47 -2.30 22.13
CA LYS A 12 9.88 -1.49 21.05
C LYS A 12 8.49 -0.95 21.37
N CYS A 13 7.76 -1.61 22.26
CA CYS A 13 6.40 -1.18 22.62
C CYS A 13 6.44 0.19 23.31
N THR A 14 5.74 1.17 22.74
CA THR A 14 5.61 2.52 23.34
C THR A 14 4.39 2.66 24.25
N GLY A 15 3.55 1.63 24.36
CA GLY A 15 2.32 1.68 25.15
C GLY A 15 1.18 2.45 24.51
N CYS A 16 1.22 2.69 23.19
CA CYS A 16 0.24 3.55 22.50
C CYS A 16 -1.22 3.06 22.57
N GLY A 17 -1.48 1.79 22.87
CA GLY A 17 -2.84 1.24 23.01
C GLY A 17 -3.55 0.92 21.68
N ASP A 18 -2.93 1.15 20.53
CA ASP A 18 -3.52 0.84 19.22
C ASP A 18 -3.94 -0.63 19.07
N CYS A 19 -3.15 -1.53 19.65
CA CYS A 19 -3.40 -2.97 19.62
C CYS A 19 -4.63 -3.38 20.44
N VAL A 20 -4.92 -2.69 21.54
CA VAL A 20 -6.11 -2.94 22.38
C VAL A 20 -7.36 -2.60 21.59
N SER A 21 -7.36 -1.44 20.92
CA SER A 21 -8.53 -0.93 20.19
C SER A 21 -8.94 -1.77 18.98
N VAL A 22 -8.04 -2.60 18.45
CA VAL A 22 -8.30 -3.46 17.28
C VAL A 22 -8.47 -4.94 17.63
N CYS A 23 -8.35 -5.31 18.91
CA CYS A 23 -8.46 -6.70 19.32
C CYS A 23 -9.94 -7.11 19.36
N PRO A 24 -10.41 -8.07 18.52
CA PRO A 24 -11.82 -8.47 18.50
C PRO A 24 -12.26 -9.28 19.74
N VAL A 25 -11.31 -9.72 20.54
CA VAL A 25 -11.50 -10.60 21.71
C VAL A 25 -10.96 -9.95 22.99
N ASP A 26 -10.59 -8.67 22.93
CA ASP A 26 -10.05 -7.90 24.05
C ASP A 26 -8.95 -8.66 24.82
N ALA A 27 -8.07 -9.34 24.09
CA ALA A 27 -7.00 -10.16 24.64
C ALA A 27 -5.72 -9.35 24.94
N ILE A 28 -5.78 -8.03 24.90
CA ILE A 28 -4.60 -7.16 25.07
C ILE A 28 -4.95 -6.07 26.07
N GLU A 29 -4.09 -5.88 27.06
CA GLU A 29 -4.25 -4.87 28.10
C GLU A 29 -2.96 -4.05 28.24
N ILE A 30 -3.08 -2.82 28.76
CA ILE A 30 -1.91 -1.98 29.06
C ILE A 30 -1.57 -2.11 30.53
N VAL A 31 -0.41 -2.69 30.83
CA VAL A 31 0.13 -2.84 32.19
C VAL A 31 1.50 -2.15 32.23
N ASP A 32 1.72 -1.28 33.22
CA ASP A 32 2.97 -0.50 33.36
C ASP A 32 3.35 0.31 32.11
N GLY A 33 2.34 0.81 31.37
CA GLY A 33 2.54 1.57 30.14
C GLY A 33 3.06 0.73 28.97
N LYS A 34 2.97 -0.60 29.04
CA LYS A 34 3.29 -1.53 27.95
C LYS A 34 2.09 -2.43 27.66
N ALA A 35 1.96 -2.85 26.42
CA ALA A 35 0.94 -3.83 26.07
C ALA A 35 1.35 -5.23 26.54
N GLU A 36 0.43 -5.92 27.19
CA GLU A 36 0.49 -7.31 27.64
C GLU A 36 -0.63 -8.10 26.95
N ILE A 37 -0.37 -9.37 26.62
CA ILE A 37 -1.33 -10.22 25.90
C ILE A 37 -1.81 -11.32 26.83
N ASP A 38 -3.13 -11.46 26.93
CA ASP A 38 -3.81 -12.55 27.60
C ASP A 38 -3.86 -13.78 26.68
N GLU A 39 -2.87 -14.65 26.82
CA GLU A 39 -2.68 -15.87 26.00
C GLU A 39 -3.94 -16.73 25.84
N PRO A 40 -4.74 -17.05 26.89
CA PRO A 40 -5.96 -17.84 26.73
C PRO A 40 -7.04 -17.17 25.87
N LYS A 41 -7.12 -15.84 25.87
CA LYS A 41 -8.07 -15.09 25.02
C LYS A 41 -7.54 -14.88 23.60
N CYS A 42 -6.22 -14.86 23.42
CA CYS A 42 -5.59 -14.59 22.13
C CYS A 42 -5.88 -15.72 21.12
N ILE A 43 -6.65 -15.40 20.07
CA ILE A 43 -6.97 -16.32 18.97
C ILE A 43 -5.92 -16.35 17.85
N GLY A 44 -4.82 -15.60 17.97
CA GLY A 44 -3.75 -15.58 16.97
C GLY A 44 -4.12 -14.90 15.65
N CYS A 45 -5.08 -13.97 15.65
CA CYS A 45 -5.64 -13.35 14.43
C CYS A 45 -4.71 -12.35 13.71
N ALA A 46 -3.52 -12.05 14.24
CA ALA A 46 -2.53 -11.15 13.62
C ALA A 46 -2.91 -9.66 13.46
N ILE A 47 -4.09 -9.22 13.90
CA ILE A 47 -4.58 -7.86 13.65
C ILE A 47 -3.73 -6.82 14.39
N CYS A 48 -3.39 -7.09 15.65
CA CYS A 48 -2.57 -6.20 16.47
C CYS A 48 -1.17 -5.98 15.90
N ALA A 49 -0.55 -7.02 15.32
CA ALA A 49 0.77 -6.92 14.68
C ALA A 49 0.76 -5.98 13.47
N ASN A 50 -0.31 -6.00 12.68
CA ASN A 50 -0.47 -5.09 11.54
C ASN A 50 -0.73 -3.64 11.94
N LYS A 51 -1.40 -3.42 13.07
CA LYS A 51 -1.75 -2.06 13.52
C LYS A 51 -0.63 -1.37 14.28
N CYS A 52 0.29 -2.14 14.89
CA CYS A 52 1.37 -1.60 15.71
C CYS A 52 2.34 -0.75 14.86
N PRO A 53 2.40 0.58 15.08
CA PRO A 53 3.28 1.46 14.30
C PRO A 53 4.77 1.18 14.53
N GLU A 54 5.11 0.73 15.74
CA GLU A 54 6.49 0.38 16.14
C GLU A 54 6.93 -1.01 15.65
N GLY A 55 6.00 -1.81 15.11
CA GLY A 55 6.28 -3.21 14.78
C GLY A 55 6.72 -4.03 16.00
N ALA A 56 6.24 -3.67 17.20
CA ALA A 56 6.63 -4.29 18.45
C ALA A 56 5.97 -5.67 18.69
N ILE A 57 5.00 -6.07 17.86
CA ILE A 57 4.23 -7.30 18.04
C ILE A 57 4.64 -8.31 16.97
N SER A 58 5.06 -9.49 17.42
CA SER A 58 5.44 -10.61 16.56
C SER A 58 4.47 -11.77 16.77
N ILE A 59 4.28 -12.59 15.75
CA ILE A 59 3.44 -13.79 15.83
C ILE A 59 4.39 -14.97 15.80
N ALA A 60 4.44 -15.70 16.91
CA ALA A 60 5.23 -16.91 16.99
C ALA A 60 4.30 -18.09 16.67
N GLU A 61 4.43 -18.65 15.46
CA GLU A 61 4.16 -20.06 15.27
C GLU A 61 5.44 -20.80 15.65
N SER A 62 5.36 -21.78 16.55
CA SER A 62 6.49 -22.67 16.85
C SER A 62 6.84 -23.50 15.60
N GLY A 63 7.59 -22.93 14.64
CA GLY A 63 8.16 -23.69 13.53
C GLY A 63 8.18 -23.07 12.13
N VAL A 64 7.77 -21.82 11.91
CA VAL A 64 7.85 -21.21 10.56
C VAL A 64 8.59 -19.89 10.62
N ALA A 65 9.86 -19.91 10.23
CA ALA A 65 10.59 -18.70 9.85
C ALA A 65 9.88 -18.04 8.64
N PRO A 66 9.94 -16.70 8.49
CA PRO A 66 9.31 -16.02 7.36
C PRO A 66 10.09 -16.33 6.09
N THR A 67 9.83 -17.50 5.47
CA THR A 67 10.34 -17.81 4.15
C THR A 67 9.53 -17.02 3.15
N VAL A 68 10.19 -15.99 2.63
CA VAL A 68 9.76 -15.12 1.54
C VAL A 68 9.10 -15.94 0.42
N GLY A 69 7.76 -15.87 0.33
CA GLY A 69 7.02 -16.65 -0.66
C GLY A 69 5.55 -16.26 -0.68
N SER A 70 5.19 -15.43 -1.67
CA SER A 70 3.83 -15.16 -2.14
C SER A 70 2.81 -14.63 -1.11
N GLY A 71 2.70 -13.29 -1.00
CA GLY A 71 1.48 -12.65 -0.53
C GLY A 71 1.69 -11.45 0.38
N THR A 72 1.74 -10.26 -0.22
CA THR A 72 1.24 -8.98 0.33
C THR A 72 1.47 -8.69 1.83
N TYR A 73 2.50 -7.90 2.14
CA TYR A 73 2.39 -6.89 3.20
C TYR A 73 2.72 -5.51 2.59
N PRO A 74 1.80 -4.53 2.68
CA PRO A 74 1.88 -3.30 1.94
C PRO A 74 3.03 -2.43 2.46
N SER A 75 3.77 -1.94 1.49
CA SER A 75 4.72 -0.84 1.56
C SER A 75 4.28 0.22 2.57
N ALA A 76 5.15 0.48 3.54
CA ALA A 76 5.08 1.65 4.41
C ALA A 76 4.71 2.92 3.61
N PRO A 77 3.89 3.84 4.17
CA PRO A 77 3.54 5.08 3.50
C PRO A 77 4.80 5.93 3.36
N ARG A 78 5.22 6.15 2.10
CA ARG A 78 6.31 7.05 1.77
C ARG A 78 5.87 8.49 2.01
N TYR A 79 6.24 9.03 3.17
CA TYR A 79 6.25 10.48 3.40
C TYR A 79 7.15 11.14 2.34
N GLY A 80 6.57 12.07 1.57
CA GLY A 80 7.16 13.26 0.93
C GLY A 80 8.49 13.18 0.18
N MET A 81 8.49 13.60 -1.09
CA MET A 81 9.22 14.83 -1.52
C MET A 81 8.95 15.09 -3.01
N GLY A 82 8.18 16.14 -3.28
CA GLY A 82 8.08 16.75 -4.60
C GLY A 82 9.10 17.87 -4.73
N MET A 83 9.69 18.01 -5.91
CA MET A 83 10.35 19.24 -6.37
C MET A 83 10.05 19.41 -7.86
N GLY A 84 8.98 20.13 -8.16
CA GLY A 84 8.72 20.64 -9.49
C GLY A 84 9.49 21.94 -9.70
N THR A 85 10.22 22.05 -10.80
CA THR A 85 10.65 23.34 -11.35
C THR A 85 10.28 23.35 -12.82
N GLY A 86 9.33 24.22 -13.16
CA GLY A 86 8.84 24.41 -14.52
C GLY A 86 9.88 25.03 -15.45
N GLY A 87 9.64 24.88 -16.75
CA GLY A 87 10.47 25.50 -17.78
C GLY A 87 10.04 25.10 -19.19
N GLY A 88 8.78 25.37 -19.56
CA GLY A 88 8.35 25.25 -20.95
C GLY A 88 8.88 26.40 -21.81
N ARG A 89 9.42 26.09 -22.99
CA ARG A 89 9.61 27.01 -24.12
C ARG A 89 9.39 26.21 -25.41
N GLY A 90 8.21 26.36 -26.02
CA GLY A 90 7.93 25.85 -27.36
C GLY A 90 8.50 26.79 -28.42
N MET A 91 8.74 26.26 -29.63
CA MET A 91 8.90 27.02 -30.89
C MET A 91 8.89 26.07 -32.11
N GLY A 92 8.01 26.35 -33.10
CA GLY A 92 8.13 25.95 -34.52
C GLY A 92 7.75 24.50 -34.85
N GLY A 93 6.99 24.16 -35.91
CA GLY A 93 6.86 24.79 -37.22
C GLY A 93 7.44 23.83 -38.27
N GLY A 94 6.62 23.01 -38.93
CA GLY A 94 7.11 22.08 -39.95
C GLY A 94 6.02 21.30 -40.69
N ARG A 95 5.87 21.60 -41.98
CA ARG A 95 5.13 20.81 -42.97
C ARG A 95 6.08 19.72 -43.49
N GLY A 96 5.72 18.44 -43.36
CA GLY A 96 6.57 17.36 -43.87
C GLY A 96 5.89 15.99 -43.80
N GLY A 97 5.55 15.45 -44.98
CA GLY A 97 5.12 14.07 -45.14
C GLY A 97 6.24 13.11 -44.78
N GLY A 98 5.93 12.14 -43.93
CA GLY A 98 6.83 11.05 -43.57
C GLY A 98 6.02 9.80 -43.30
N ARG A 99 6.19 8.80 -44.16
CA ARG A 99 5.73 7.42 -43.95
C ARG A 99 6.51 6.83 -42.79
N GLY A 100 6.07 7.14 -41.57
CA GLY A 100 6.66 6.62 -40.35
C GLY A 100 6.30 5.15 -40.20
N MET A 101 7.25 4.27 -40.53
CA MET A 101 7.28 2.88 -40.05
C MET A 101 7.39 2.92 -38.52
N GLY A 102 6.26 3.10 -37.84
CA GLY A 102 6.19 3.13 -36.40
C GLY A 102 6.54 1.76 -35.83
N LYS A 103 7.81 1.58 -35.42
CA LYS A 103 8.17 0.65 -34.34
C LYS A 103 7.53 1.14 -33.03
N GLY A 104 6.20 1.17 -32.98
CA GLY A 104 5.41 1.56 -31.83
C GLY A 104 5.35 0.40 -30.86
N ARG A 105 6.38 0.26 -30.02
CA ARG A 105 6.26 -0.50 -28.75
C ARG A 105 5.31 0.29 -27.86
N GLY A 106 3.99 0.15 -28.02
CA GLY A 106 3.09 0.99 -27.23
C GLY A 106 1.58 0.88 -27.40
N ALA A 107 1.03 -0.08 -28.15
CA ALA A 107 -0.41 -0.29 -28.26
C ALA A 107 -0.85 -1.63 -27.66
N GLY A 108 -0.33 -1.95 -26.46
CA GLY A 108 -0.82 -3.08 -25.68
C GLY A 108 -2.12 -2.72 -24.93
N PRO A 109 -3.06 -3.67 -24.74
CA PRO A 109 -4.19 -3.53 -23.79
C PRO A 109 -3.72 -3.25 -22.36
N SER A 110 -2.48 -3.59 -22.08
CA SER A 110 -1.88 -3.55 -20.77
C SER A 110 -1.30 -2.16 -20.54
N GLY A 111 -2.00 -1.41 -19.72
CA GLY A 111 -1.58 -0.14 -19.13
C GLY A 111 -2.52 0.18 -17.99
N PHE A 112 -2.13 1.06 -17.08
CA PHE A 112 -3.03 1.52 -16.03
C PHE A 112 -3.33 3.00 -16.24
N CYS A 113 -4.59 3.36 -16.15
CA CYS A 113 -4.99 4.74 -15.98
C CYS A 113 -4.70 5.13 -14.53
N VAL A 114 -3.87 6.15 -14.33
CA VAL A 114 -3.50 6.67 -13.02
C VAL A 114 -4.17 8.02 -12.84
N CYS A 115 -4.82 8.21 -11.70
CA CYS A 115 -5.37 9.51 -11.32
C CYS A 115 -4.26 10.38 -10.68
N PRO A 116 -3.99 11.59 -11.19
CA PRO A 116 -2.97 12.47 -10.62
C PRO A 116 -3.37 13.05 -9.26
N SER A 117 -4.68 13.21 -9.01
CA SER A 117 -5.19 13.86 -7.80
C SER A 117 -5.19 12.94 -6.57
N CYS A 118 -5.37 11.63 -6.76
CA CYS A 118 -5.46 10.69 -5.63
C CYS A 118 -4.63 9.41 -5.81
N GLY A 119 -3.86 9.29 -6.89
CA GLY A 119 -3.00 8.13 -7.18
C GLY A 119 -3.75 6.83 -7.51
N ALA A 120 -5.08 6.86 -7.71
CA ALA A 120 -5.85 5.67 -8.03
C ALA A 120 -5.43 5.07 -9.38
N LYS A 121 -5.16 3.77 -9.42
CA LYS A 121 -4.79 3.04 -10.63
C LYS A 121 -5.96 2.15 -11.07
N LEU A 122 -6.45 2.35 -12.29
CA LEU A 122 -7.47 1.49 -12.91
C LEU A 122 -6.90 0.84 -14.17
N PRO A 123 -7.30 -0.39 -14.49
CA PRO A 123 -6.87 -1.03 -15.73
C PRO A 123 -7.32 -0.18 -16.93
N HIS A 124 -6.43 0.04 -17.88
CA HIS A 124 -6.74 0.76 -19.11
C HIS A 124 -7.64 -0.12 -20.00
N THR A 125 -8.88 0.28 -20.19
CA THR A 125 -9.79 -0.44 -21.10
C THR A 125 -9.45 -0.11 -22.56
N ARG A 126 -9.38 -1.13 -23.42
CA ARG A 126 -9.19 -0.92 -24.86
C ARG A 126 -10.34 -0.09 -25.43
N GLY A 127 -10.02 0.91 -26.26
CA GLY A 127 -11.02 1.76 -26.91
C GLY A 127 -11.47 2.98 -26.09
N VAL A 128 -11.08 3.09 -24.81
CA VAL A 128 -11.37 4.29 -24.02
C VAL A 128 -10.06 4.91 -23.51
N PRO A 129 -9.75 6.16 -23.89
CA PRO A 129 -8.56 6.82 -23.38
C PRO A 129 -8.74 7.15 -21.90
N CYS A 130 -7.67 7.06 -21.12
CA CYS A 130 -7.70 7.40 -19.69
C CYS A 130 -8.23 8.82 -19.44
N THR A 131 -7.98 9.75 -20.35
CA THR A 131 -8.44 11.15 -20.27
C THR A 131 -9.95 11.32 -20.44
N SER A 132 -10.67 10.29 -20.88
CA SER A 132 -12.14 10.28 -20.90
C SER A 132 -12.73 9.61 -19.65
N GLN A 133 -11.91 8.94 -18.84
CA GLN A 133 -12.36 8.27 -17.61
C GLN A 133 -12.24 9.21 -16.40
N LYS A 134 -13.28 9.18 -15.55
CA LYS A 134 -13.32 9.91 -14.28
C LYS A 134 -12.87 9.00 -13.15
N CYS A 135 -12.01 9.50 -12.28
CA CYS A 135 -11.54 8.73 -11.14
C CYS A 135 -12.71 8.45 -10.17
N PRO A 136 -12.98 7.19 -9.80
CA PRO A 136 -14.05 6.86 -8.86
C PRO A 136 -13.77 7.32 -7.43
N LYS A 137 -12.53 7.69 -7.11
CA LYS A 137 -12.16 8.15 -5.76
C LYS A 137 -12.28 9.67 -5.57
N CYS A 138 -12.14 10.47 -6.64
CA CYS A 138 -12.08 11.93 -6.51
C CYS A 138 -12.67 12.71 -7.70
N GLY A 139 -13.23 12.03 -8.71
CA GLY A 139 -13.83 12.65 -9.90
C GLY A 139 -12.85 13.30 -10.87
N SER A 140 -11.55 13.30 -10.57
CA SER A 140 -10.54 13.88 -11.46
C SER A 140 -10.32 13.03 -12.70
N THR A 141 -10.04 13.67 -13.83
CA THR A 141 -9.76 13.01 -15.11
C THR A 141 -8.47 12.18 -15.01
N MET A 142 -8.49 10.95 -15.52
CA MET A 142 -7.34 10.05 -15.41
C MET A 142 -6.32 10.27 -16.54
N ILE A 143 -5.07 9.88 -16.31
CA ILE A 143 -3.99 9.92 -17.31
C ILE A 143 -3.41 8.52 -17.49
N ARG A 144 -2.76 8.25 -18.63
CA ARG A 144 -2.09 6.96 -18.85
C ARG A 144 -0.77 6.98 -18.07
N GLY A 145 -0.57 6.02 -17.18
CA GLY A 145 0.67 5.84 -16.42
C GLY A 145 1.41 4.56 -16.77
#